data_AF-A0A3C1M5D5-F1
#
_entry.id   AF-A0A3C1M5D5-F1
#
_cell.length_a   1.000
_cell.length_b   1.000
_cell.length_c   1.000
_cell.angle_alpha   90.00
_cell.angle_beta   90.00
_cell.angle_gamma   90.00
#
_symmetry.space_group_name_H-M   'P 1'
#
loop_
_entity.id
_entity.type
_entity.pdbx_description
1 polymer ?
#
loop_
_entity_poly.entity_id
_entity_poly.type
_entity_poly.pdbx_seq_one_letter_code
_entity_poly.pdbx_strand_id
1 'polypeptide(L)'
;MNFFPYLPLSLLLVAVVALGLGFQRARRFGRAGLLAWARQVVLLAPWPLYLGLWLLGYFPNVLLLLGLLLLSTWGYVWLGRQLQRTEPTASQEPQPPSLPAIPPEDVKQMQGIFGIETFYATETRLQEGGIVFRGNLRGEPNVVHGRLTAALKARCGDRYDLFLTEGPDGRPTVVILPRNPKLRERSPLQLGLAGVLAVVSGIAVFGLGDRLGAPLELTAGTVGIVVARELALRWQARRYQVLLTPPFLLPSSQIGSFGAFARVKTPLPSRKALFDLAIAPAITSIVLSLLVLGVGLRLTALGQGTLELPPQIFQNSVVVGLLARGVWGKALQVDLLAVHPWVLVGWLGLVISALHLMPAGQLDGGRIVHAIYGRRTAGWTTLLTLLALGVAVTFTPIALYWGGLILILLRDRERPMLEELSELDGDREALGIAALFWMLLTLVPLSPLVAERLGIG
;
A
#
# COMPACT_ATOMS: atom_id res chain seq x y z
N MET A 1 -6.38 -30.66 -2.20
CA MET A 1 -6.76 -30.89 -3.62
C MET A 1 -6.66 -29.57 -4.38
N ASN A 2 -5.93 -29.55 -5.50
CA ASN A 2 -5.66 -28.37 -6.33
C ASN A 2 -6.95 -27.93 -7.05
N PHE A 3 -7.51 -26.78 -6.66
CA PHE A 3 -8.81 -26.33 -7.19
C PHE A 3 -8.78 -25.84 -8.65
N PHE A 4 -7.61 -25.67 -9.28
CA PHE A 4 -7.54 -25.35 -10.71
C PHE A 4 -6.25 -25.88 -11.37
N PRO A 5 -6.18 -27.19 -11.72
CA PRO A 5 -5.01 -27.76 -12.40
C PRO A 5 -4.75 -27.11 -13.78
N TYR A 6 -5.73 -26.41 -14.35
CA TYR A 6 -5.65 -25.79 -15.68
C TYR A 6 -5.43 -24.27 -15.66
N LEU A 7 -5.44 -23.60 -14.51
CA LEU A 7 -5.26 -22.15 -14.41
C LEU A 7 -3.89 -21.66 -14.94
N PRO A 8 -2.76 -22.32 -14.63
CA PRO A 8 -1.49 -21.93 -15.24
C PRO A 8 -1.45 -22.18 -16.76
N LEU A 9 -2.12 -23.23 -17.25
CA LEU A 9 -2.22 -23.51 -18.69
C LEU A 9 -3.08 -22.44 -19.42
N SER A 10 -4.18 -22.01 -18.80
CA SER A 10 -5.05 -20.97 -19.36
C SER A 10 -4.39 -19.60 -19.35
N LEU A 11 -3.62 -19.26 -18.30
CA LEU A 11 -2.81 -18.04 -18.25
C LEU A 11 -1.73 -18.02 -19.34
N LEU A 12 -1.07 -19.16 -19.58
CA LEU A 12 -0.06 -19.29 -20.64
C LEU A 12 -0.70 -19.13 -22.03
N LEU A 13 -1.88 -19.74 -22.25
CA LEU A 13 -2.65 -19.59 -23.48
C LEU A 13 -3.07 -18.13 -23.73
N VAL A 14 -3.59 -17.45 -22.70
CA VAL A 14 -3.96 -16.03 -22.76
C VAL A 14 -2.73 -15.16 -23.09
N ALA A 15 -1.58 -15.44 -22.47
CA ALA A 15 -0.34 -14.71 -22.77
C ALA A 15 0.10 -14.89 -24.22
N VAL A 16 0.07 -16.12 -24.75
CA VAL A 16 0.43 -16.40 -26.16
C VAL A 16 -0.53 -15.70 -27.14
N VAL A 17 -1.84 -15.76 -26.88
CA VAL A 17 -2.84 -15.07 -27.70
C VAL A 17 -2.65 -13.55 -27.64
N ALA A 18 -2.41 -12.98 -26.46
CA ALA A 18 -2.16 -11.55 -26.30
C ALA A 18 -0.88 -11.09 -27.02
N LEU A 19 0.19 -11.87 -26.95
CA LEU A 19 1.44 -11.62 -27.67
C LEU A 19 1.24 -11.68 -29.19
N GLY A 20 0.49 -12.68 -29.68
CA GLY A 20 0.17 -12.83 -31.10
C GLY A 20 -0.68 -11.68 -31.65
N LEU A 21 -1.71 -11.26 -30.91
CA LEU A 21 -2.52 -10.08 -31.27
C LEU A 21 -1.69 -8.78 -31.22
N GLY A 22 -0.82 -8.65 -30.22
CA GLY A 22 0.13 -7.55 -30.11
C GLY A 22 1.07 -7.49 -31.33
N PHE A 23 1.56 -8.63 -31.80
CA PHE A 23 2.43 -8.74 -32.96
C PHE A 23 1.72 -8.30 -34.25
N GLN A 24 0.46 -8.74 -34.44
CA GLN A 24 -0.34 -8.33 -35.59
C GLN A 24 -0.60 -6.81 -35.62
N ARG A 25 -0.85 -6.20 -34.46
CA ARG A 25 -0.99 -4.74 -34.35
C ARG A 25 0.34 -4.04 -34.63
N ALA A 26 1.43 -4.54 -34.06
CA ALA A 26 2.77 -3.98 -34.20
C ALA A 26 3.26 -3.96 -35.66
N ARG A 27 2.92 -4.99 -36.46
CA ARG A 27 3.24 -5.03 -37.90
C ARG A 27 2.67 -3.84 -38.68
N ARG A 28 1.55 -3.25 -38.24
CA ARG A 28 0.93 -2.09 -38.89
C ARG A 28 1.78 -0.80 -38.74
N PHE A 29 2.66 -0.76 -37.74
CA PHE A 29 3.50 0.40 -37.42
C PHE A 29 4.97 0.21 -37.86
N GLY A 30 5.23 -0.73 -38.79
CA GLY A 30 6.55 -0.95 -39.38
C GLY A 30 7.62 -1.40 -38.38
N ARG A 31 8.89 -1.03 -38.64
CA ARG A 31 10.04 -1.46 -37.84
C ARG A 31 9.99 -0.95 -36.40
N ALA A 32 9.55 0.30 -36.18
CA ALA A 32 9.39 0.88 -34.85
C ALA A 32 8.33 0.14 -34.02
N GLY A 33 7.17 -0.17 -34.62
CA GLY A 33 6.13 -0.98 -33.98
C GLY A 33 6.62 -2.36 -33.55
N LEU A 34 7.35 -3.04 -34.43
CA LEU A 34 7.93 -4.36 -34.14
C LEU A 34 8.96 -4.33 -33.01
N LEU A 35 9.81 -3.31 -32.96
CA LEU A 35 10.78 -3.11 -31.88
C LEU A 35 10.10 -2.77 -30.55
N ALA A 36 9.05 -1.95 -30.56
CA ALA A 36 8.26 -1.61 -29.37
C ALA A 36 7.55 -2.86 -28.81
N TRP A 37 6.97 -3.68 -29.69
CA TRP A 37 6.37 -4.95 -29.31
C TRP A 37 7.42 -5.92 -28.75
N ALA A 38 8.55 -6.10 -29.43
CA ALA A 38 9.64 -6.96 -28.96
C ALA A 38 10.14 -6.54 -27.57
N ARG A 39 10.25 -5.23 -27.33
CA ARG A 39 10.63 -4.67 -26.02
C ARG A 39 9.62 -5.04 -24.93
N GLN A 40 8.32 -4.98 -25.21
CA GLN A 40 7.28 -5.42 -24.27
C GLN A 40 7.31 -6.94 -24.04
N VAL A 41 7.54 -7.74 -25.09
CA VAL A 41 7.67 -9.20 -24.98
C VAL A 41 8.83 -9.57 -24.07
N VAL A 42 10.00 -8.96 -24.27
CA VAL A 42 11.19 -9.22 -23.45
C VAL A 42 10.95 -8.88 -21.99
N LEU A 43 10.24 -7.79 -21.68
CA LEU A 43 9.88 -7.42 -20.31
C LEU A 43 8.95 -8.44 -19.65
N LEU A 44 8.01 -9.00 -20.41
CA LEU A 44 7.01 -9.94 -19.90
C LEU A 44 7.49 -11.40 -19.90
N ALA A 45 8.47 -11.76 -20.73
CA ALA A 45 8.95 -13.14 -20.97
C ALA A 45 9.42 -13.93 -19.74
N PRO A 46 10.04 -13.34 -18.69
CA PRO A 46 10.48 -14.10 -17.52
C PRO A 46 9.34 -14.85 -16.82
N TRP A 47 8.15 -14.26 -16.77
CA TRP A 47 7.00 -14.83 -16.08
C TRP A 47 6.40 -16.08 -16.75
N PRO A 48 5.99 -16.07 -18.03
CA PRO A 48 5.48 -17.26 -18.70
C PRO A 48 6.55 -18.34 -18.86
N LEU A 49 7.84 -17.99 -18.99
CA LEU A 49 8.93 -18.97 -19.01
C LEU A 49 9.07 -19.66 -17.65
N TYR A 50 9.09 -18.89 -16.55
CA TYR A 50 9.16 -19.43 -15.20
C TYR A 50 7.94 -20.30 -14.85
N LEU A 51 6.74 -19.83 -15.18
CA LEU A 51 5.48 -20.57 -14.98
C LEU A 51 5.40 -21.81 -15.89
N GLY A 52 5.88 -21.74 -17.12
CA GLY A 52 5.92 -22.85 -18.07
C GLY A 52 6.84 -23.98 -17.61
N LEU A 53 8.01 -23.64 -17.05
CA LEU A 53 8.89 -24.63 -16.42
C LEU A 53 8.21 -25.32 -15.24
N TRP A 54 7.53 -24.54 -14.41
CA TRP A 54 6.75 -25.04 -13.27
C TRP A 54 5.64 -26.01 -13.70
N LEU A 55 4.95 -25.70 -14.81
CA LEU A 55 3.93 -26.57 -15.43
C LEU A 55 4.49 -27.89 -15.96
N LEU A 56 5.73 -27.89 -16.46
CA LEU A 56 6.43 -29.08 -16.96
C LEU A 56 7.01 -29.95 -15.83
N GLY A 57 6.71 -29.62 -14.56
CA GLY A 57 7.22 -30.33 -13.39
C GLY A 57 8.67 -29.97 -13.03
N TYR A 58 9.25 -28.96 -13.69
CA TYR A 58 10.56 -28.43 -13.31
C TYR A 58 10.36 -27.31 -12.30
N PHE A 59 11.02 -27.38 -11.14
CA PHE A 59 10.96 -26.34 -10.11
C PHE A 59 12.21 -25.48 -10.18
N PRO A 60 12.24 -24.44 -11.03
CA PRO A 60 13.43 -23.63 -11.23
C PRO A 60 13.82 -22.87 -9.95
N ASN A 61 15.09 -23.02 -9.57
CA ASN A 61 15.68 -22.31 -8.44
C ASN A 61 15.62 -20.79 -8.64
N VAL A 62 15.64 -20.04 -7.53
CA VAL A 62 15.60 -18.56 -7.51
C VAL A 62 16.71 -17.94 -8.37
N LEU A 63 17.88 -18.57 -8.45
CA LEU A 63 18.97 -18.18 -9.34
C LEU A 63 18.56 -18.11 -10.83
N LEU A 64 17.74 -19.06 -11.30
CA LEU A 64 17.25 -19.05 -12.68
C LEU A 64 16.28 -17.89 -12.90
N LEU A 65 15.38 -17.63 -11.94
CA LEU A 65 14.46 -16.50 -12.01
C LEU A 65 15.21 -15.17 -12.06
N LEU A 66 16.20 -14.99 -11.19
CA LEU A 66 17.06 -13.80 -11.18
C LEU A 66 17.83 -13.67 -12.50
N GLY A 67 18.38 -14.77 -13.03
CA GLY A 67 19.04 -14.79 -14.34
C GLY A 67 18.10 -14.38 -15.49
N LEU A 68 16.88 -14.91 -15.51
CA LEU A 68 15.85 -14.54 -16.50
C LEU A 68 15.47 -13.06 -16.39
N LEU A 69 15.33 -12.52 -15.19
CA LEU A 69 15.02 -11.11 -14.96
C LEU A 69 16.18 -10.19 -15.39
N LEU A 70 17.42 -10.58 -15.13
CA LEU A 70 18.60 -9.83 -15.57
C LEU A 70 18.72 -9.81 -17.10
N LEU A 71 18.57 -10.97 -17.75
CA LEU A 71 18.58 -11.09 -19.21
C LEU A 71 17.45 -10.29 -19.86
N SER A 72 16.25 -10.35 -19.27
CA SER A 72 15.10 -9.56 -19.71
C SER A 72 15.36 -8.06 -19.57
N THR A 73 15.92 -7.62 -18.45
CA THR A 73 16.25 -6.21 -18.23
C THR A 73 17.30 -5.73 -19.23
N TRP A 74 18.34 -6.54 -19.47
CA TRP A 74 19.36 -6.24 -20.47
C TRP A 74 18.77 -6.14 -21.88
N GLY A 75 17.96 -7.13 -22.28
CA GLY A 75 17.29 -7.13 -23.59
C GLY A 75 16.30 -5.96 -23.76
N TYR A 76 15.60 -5.58 -22.69
CA TYR A 76 14.69 -4.43 -22.68
C TYR A 76 15.43 -3.11 -22.91
N VAL A 77 16.56 -2.91 -22.23
CA VAL A 77 17.41 -1.72 -22.40
C VAL A 77 18.03 -1.70 -23.80
N TRP A 78 18.51 -2.84 -24.29
CA TRP A 78 19.09 -2.97 -25.63
C TRP A 78 18.08 -2.65 -26.73
N LEU A 79 16.86 -3.22 -26.66
CA LEU A 79 15.77 -2.92 -27.60
C LEU A 79 15.30 -1.47 -27.49
N GLY A 80 15.28 -0.90 -26.28
CA GLY A 80 14.96 0.51 -26.07
C GLY A 80 15.94 1.46 -26.78
N ARG A 81 17.24 1.17 -26.73
CA ARG A 81 18.27 1.92 -27.46
C ARG A 81 18.13 1.80 -28.98
N GLN A 82 17.69 0.65 -29.49
CA GLN A 82 17.40 0.46 -30.91
C GLN A 82 16.17 1.25 -31.35
N LEU A 83 15.10 1.27 -30.53
CA LEU A 83 13.88 2.04 -30.80
C LEU A 83 14.19 3.54 -30.97
N GLN A 84 14.98 4.09 -30.04
CA GLN A 84 15.40 5.50 -30.06
C GLN A 84 16.21 5.88 -31.31
N ARG A 85 16.87 4.91 -31.96
CA ARG A 85 17.59 5.12 -33.24
C ARG A 85 16.69 5.08 -34.46
N THR A 86 15.47 4.54 -34.32
CA THR A 86 14.55 4.29 -35.44
C THR A 86 13.43 5.34 -35.53
N GLU A 87 13.21 6.12 -34.47
CA GLU A 87 12.27 7.25 -34.46
C GLU A 87 12.99 8.56 -34.86
N PRO A 88 12.60 9.21 -35.97
CA PRO A 88 12.90 10.63 -36.16
C PRO A 88 12.18 11.41 -35.05
N THR A 89 12.88 12.35 -34.42
CA THR A 89 12.32 13.28 -33.44
C THR A 89 10.97 13.84 -33.92
N ALA A 90 9.93 13.71 -33.09
CA ALA A 90 8.54 14.13 -33.30
C ALA A 90 7.58 13.07 -33.90
N SER A 91 7.00 12.26 -33.03
CA SER A 91 5.63 11.77 -33.19
C SER A 91 4.99 11.73 -31.80
N GLN A 92 4.00 12.60 -31.60
CA GLN A 92 3.20 12.71 -30.39
C GLN A 92 2.56 11.35 -30.11
N GLU A 93 3.01 10.66 -29.07
CA GLU A 93 2.07 9.81 -28.32
C GLU A 93 0.89 10.70 -27.91
N PRO A 94 -0.36 10.21 -27.96
CA PRO A 94 -1.48 10.97 -27.44
C PRO A 94 -1.23 11.17 -25.95
N GLN A 95 -0.78 12.38 -25.60
CA GLN A 95 -0.65 12.81 -24.22
C GLN A 95 -1.99 12.56 -23.54
N PRO A 96 -2.00 11.98 -22.31
CA PRO A 96 -3.21 11.97 -21.50
C PRO A 96 -3.75 13.40 -21.45
N PRO A 97 -5.09 13.60 -21.45
CA PRO A 97 -5.69 14.92 -21.66
C PRO A 97 -4.99 15.94 -20.78
N SER A 98 -4.19 16.80 -21.40
CA SER A 98 -3.46 17.86 -20.73
C SER A 98 -4.51 18.65 -19.96
N LEU A 99 -4.29 18.84 -18.66
CA LEU A 99 -5.12 19.76 -17.87
C LEU A 99 -5.25 21.07 -18.67
N PRO A 100 -6.45 21.65 -18.75
CA PRO A 100 -6.69 22.83 -19.58
C PRO A 100 -5.65 23.90 -19.27
N ALA A 101 -5.05 24.48 -20.32
CA ALA A 101 -4.05 25.52 -20.17
C ALA A 101 -4.62 26.68 -19.32
N ILE A 102 -3.87 27.09 -18.30
CA ILE A 102 -4.30 28.15 -17.38
C ILE A 102 -4.38 29.46 -18.16
N PRO A 103 -5.52 30.20 -18.14
CA PRO A 103 -5.63 31.48 -18.82
C PRO A 103 -4.53 32.46 -18.37
N PRO A 104 -3.92 33.22 -19.29
CA PRO A 104 -2.83 34.15 -18.94
C PRO A 104 -3.27 35.25 -17.95
N GLU A 105 -4.57 35.58 -17.90
CA GLU A 105 -5.13 36.49 -16.90
C GLU A 105 -5.07 35.90 -15.49
N ASP A 106 -5.42 34.62 -15.34
CA ASP A 106 -5.35 33.91 -14.07
C ASP A 106 -3.89 33.80 -13.58
N VAL A 107 -2.92 33.61 -14.50
CA VAL A 107 -1.49 33.60 -14.17
C VAL A 107 -1.06 34.90 -13.47
N LYS A 108 -1.48 36.07 -14.01
CA LYS A 108 -1.17 37.38 -13.40
C LYS A 108 -1.85 37.54 -12.05
N GLN A 109 -3.10 37.09 -11.92
CA GLN A 109 -3.82 37.14 -10.64
C GLN A 109 -3.14 36.28 -9.56
N MET A 110 -2.68 35.09 -9.94
CA MET A 110 -1.93 34.16 -9.09
C MET A 110 -0.61 34.78 -8.63
N GLN A 111 0.16 35.42 -9.52
CA GLN A 111 1.40 36.10 -9.12
C GLN A 111 1.16 37.19 -8.07
N GLY A 112 0.02 37.86 -8.12
CA GLY A 112 -0.29 38.94 -7.18
C GLY A 112 -0.78 38.48 -5.80
N ILE A 113 -0.94 37.17 -5.54
CA ILE A 113 -1.31 36.67 -4.20
C ILE A 113 -0.15 36.72 -3.21
N PHE A 114 1.08 36.80 -3.73
CA PHE A 114 2.30 36.82 -2.94
C PHE A 114 2.55 38.20 -2.32
N GLY A 115 3.02 38.20 -1.07
CA GLY A 115 3.25 39.42 -0.30
C GLY A 115 4.47 39.30 0.62
N ILE A 116 4.92 40.44 1.14
CA ILE A 116 6.13 40.56 1.97
C ILE A 116 6.03 39.69 3.24
N GLU A 117 4.83 39.60 3.82
CA GLU A 117 4.53 38.86 5.05
C GLU A 117 4.06 37.41 4.83
N THR A 118 4.11 36.90 3.59
CA THR A 118 3.62 35.56 3.27
C THR A 118 4.68 34.72 2.56
N PHE A 119 4.91 34.99 1.28
CA PHE A 119 5.81 34.22 0.44
C PHE A 119 6.41 35.13 -0.62
N TYR A 120 7.73 35.11 -0.74
CA TYR A 120 8.46 35.88 -1.73
C TYR A 120 8.89 34.99 -2.88
N ALA A 121 8.19 35.08 -4.02
CA ALA A 121 8.50 34.29 -5.21
C ALA A 121 9.75 34.83 -5.92
N THR A 122 10.77 33.98 -6.05
CA THR A 122 12.02 34.29 -6.77
C THR A 122 11.99 33.80 -8.21
N GLU A 123 11.30 32.68 -8.47
CA GLU A 123 11.16 32.11 -9.80
C GLU A 123 9.73 31.65 -10.04
N THR A 124 9.22 31.89 -11.25
CA THR A 124 7.95 31.34 -11.73
C THR A 124 8.24 30.40 -12.90
N ARG A 125 7.75 29.17 -12.82
CA ARG A 125 7.85 28.17 -13.89
C ARG A 125 6.46 27.67 -14.25
N LEU A 126 6.10 27.79 -15.53
CA LEU A 126 4.91 27.15 -16.08
C LEU A 126 5.22 25.67 -16.28
N GLN A 127 4.36 24.79 -15.76
CA GLN A 127 4.48 23.34 -15.91
C GLN A 127 3.18 22.81 -16.54
N GLU A 128 3.22 21.61 -17.13
CA GLU A 128 2.02 21.02 -17.75
C GLU A 128 0.87 20.96 -16.74
N GLY A 129 -0.17 21.76 -16.99
CA GLY A 129 -1.36 21.81 -16.14
C GLY A 129 -1.21 22.58 -14.83
N GLY A 130 -0.18 23.40 -14.63
CA GLY A 130 0.05 24.09 -13.36
C GLY A 130 1.05 25.24 -13.40
N ILE A 131 1.16 25.97 -12.29
CA ILE A 131 2.21 26.98 -12.11
C ILE A 131 2.98 26.68 -10.83
N VAL A 132 4.30 26.74 -10.93
CA VAL A 132 5.22 26.52 -9.81
C VAL A 132 5.94 27.82 -9.48
N PHE A 133 5.82 28.25 -8.24
CA PHE A 133 6.50 29.41 -7.69
C PHE A 133 7.52 28.94 -6.65
N ARG A 134 8.80 29.17 -6.92
CA ARG A 134 9.88 28.93 -5.96
C ARG A 134 10.20 30.22 -5.24
N GLY A 135 10.51 30.12 -3.95
CA GLY A 135 10.72 31.31 -3.16
C GLY A 135 11.04 31.03 -1.71
N ASN A 136 10.92 32.09 -0.91
CA ASN A 136 11.15 32.04 0.52
C ASN A 136 9.82 32.27 1.27
N LEU A 137 9.54 31.37 2.20
CA LEU A 137 8.41 31.49 3.12
C LEU A 137 8.73 32.55 4.18
N ARG A 138 7.74 33.38 4.53
CA ARG A 138 7.88 34.51 5.48
C ARG A 138 6.89 34.37 6.64
N GLY A 139 6.92 33.24 7.32
CA GLY A 139 6.07 32.94 8.47
C GLY A 139 5.84 31.45 8.66
N GLU A 140 4.95 31.11 9.59
CA GLU A 140 4.55 29.72 9.83
C GLU A 140 3.80 29.13 8.60
N PRO A 141 4.16 27.93 8.13
CA PRO A 141 3.61 27.39 6.88
C PRO A 141 2.09 27.25 6.86
N ASN A 142 1.49 26.77 7.95
CA ASN A 142 0.03 26.65 8.06
C ASN A 142 -0.69 28.00 7.93
N VAL A 143 -0.17 29.04 8.60
CA VAL A 143 -0.78 30.38 8.58
C VAL A 143 -0.62 31.01 7.19
N VAL A 144 0.57 30.87 6.60
CA VAL A 144 0.85 31.39 5.25
C VAL A 144 0.00 30.67 4.21
N HIS A 145 -0.09 29.34 4.26
CA HIS A 145 -0.93 28.55 3.35
C HIS A 145 -2.39 29.00 3.41
N GLY A 146 -2.95 29.19 4.62
CA GLY A 146 -4.31 29.69 4.80
C GLY A 146 -4.53 31.06 4.16
N ARG A 147 -3.62 32.01 4.37
CA ARG A 147 -3.68 33.36 3.78
C ARG A 147 -3.57 33.32 2.25
N LEU A 148 -2.63 32.56 1.70
CA LEU A 148 -2.45 32.42 0.25
C LEU A 148 -3.65 31.74 -0.40
N THR A 149 -4.24 30.74 0.25
CA THR A 149 -5.43 30.03 -0.23
C THR A 149 -6.65 30.96 -0.26
N ALA A 150 -6.84 31.77 0.79
CA ALA A 150 -7.90 32.78 0.83
C ALA A 150 -7.72 33.85 -0.26
N ALA A 151 -6.49 34.32 -0.46
CA ALA A 151 -6.16 35.30 -1.51
C ALA A 151 -6.38 34.73 -2.92
N LEU A 152 -5.98 33.47 -3.17
CA LEU A 152 -6.21 32.78 -4.43
C LEU A 152 -7.71 32.63 -4.70
N LYS A 153 -8.48 32.22 -3.70
CA LYS A 153 -9.92 32.06 -3.82
C LYS A 153 -10.64 33.38 -4.08
N ALA A 154 -10.19 34.48 -3.46
CA ALA A 154 -10.76 35.81 -3.67
C ALA A 154 -10.53 36.33 -5.10
N ARG A 155 -9.41 35.98 -5.74
CA ARG A 155 -9.07 36.45 -7.09
C ARG A 155 -9.57 35.52 -8.19
N CYS A 156 -9.31 34.22 -8.05
CA CYS A 156 -9.53 33.23 -9.10
C CYS A 156 -10.73 32.30 -8.85
N GLY A 157 -11.42 32.44 -7.71
CA GLY A 157 -12.53 31.57 -7.31
C GLY A 157 -12.06 30.17 -6.87
N ASP A 158 -12.99 29.20 -6.84
CA ASP A 158 -12.75 27.83 -6.37
C ASP A 158 -12.20 26.89 -7.47
N ARG A 159 -11.60 27.48 -8.52
CA ARG A 159 -11.11 26.79 -9.74
C ARG A 159 -9.75 26.14 -9.56
N TYR A 160 -8.99 26.54 -8.55
CA TYR A 160 -7.59 26.14 -8.35
C TYR A 160 -7.35 25.69 -6.92
N ASP A 161 -6.51 24.67 -6.76
CA ASP A 161 -5.98 24.22 -5.47
C ASP A 161 -4.52 24.70 -5.34
N LEU A 162 -4.18 25.22 -4.15
CA LEU A 162 -2.83 25.68 -3.81
C LEU A 162 -2.14 24.65 -2.91
N PHE A 163 -0.97 24.22 -3.35
CA PHE A 163 -0.09 23.29 -2.65
C PHE A 163 1.15 24.03 -2.19
N LEU A 164 1.47 23.94 -0.91
CA LEU A 164 2.71 24.43 -0.32
C LEU A 164 3.57 23.22 0.05
N THR A 165 4.60 22.98 -0.77
CA THR A 165 5.45 21.78 -0.70
C THR A 165 6.92 22.14 -0.68
N GLU A 166 7.75 21.13 -0.38
CA GLU A 166 9.20 21.26 -0.47
C GLU A 166 9.68 20.96 -1.89
N GLY A 167 10.45 21.89 -2.48
CA GLY A 167 11.05 21.70 -3.79
C GLY A 167 12.21 20.68 -3.75
N PRO A 168 12.71 20.23 -4.92
CA PRO A 168 13.85 19.31 -5.00
C PRO A 168 15.11 19.82 -4.29
N ASP A 169 15.25 21.14 -4.24
CA ASP A 169 16.40 21.85 -3.67
C ASP A 169 16.20 22.15 -2.16
N GLY A 170 15.17 21.58 -1.53
CA GLY A 170 14.81 21.80 -0.12
C GLY A 170 14.12 23.14 0.17
N ARG A 171 13.85 23.95 -0.87
CA ARG A 171 13.25 25.28 -0.72
C ARG A 171 11.71 25.24 -0.77
N PRO A 172 11.01 26.06 0.03
CA PRO A 172 9.57 26.22 -0.05
C PRO A 172 9.09 26.54 -1.48
N THR A 173 8.12 25.78 -1.95
CA THR A 173 7.58 25.88 -3.30
C THR A 173 6.05 25.91 -3.24
N VAL A 174 5.45 26.90 -3.88
CA VAL A 174 4.00 27.00 -4.07
C VAL A 174 3.65 26.46 -5.44
N VAL A 175 2.78 25.46 -5.50
CA VAL A 175 2.28 24.87 -6.74
C VAL A 175 0.78 25.13 -6.83
N ILE A 176 0.32 25.71 -7.92
CA ILE A 176 -1.11 25.96 -8.16
C ILE A 176 -1.57 25.09 -9.32
N LEU A 177 -2.59 24.26 -9.06
CA LEU A 177 -3.15 23.33 -10.04
C LEU A 177 -4.64 23.58 -10.23
N PRO A 178 -5.19 23.42 -11.44
CA PRO A 178 -6.62 23.46 -11.68
C PRO A 178 -7.29 22.29 -10.97
N ARG A 179 -8.40 22.60 -10.32
CA ARG A 179 -9.17 21.63 -9.55
C ARG A 179 -9.82 20.63 -10.50
N ASN A 180 -9.61 19.34 -10.26
CA ASN A 180 -10.15 18.29 -11.12
C ASN A 180 -11.50 17.75 -10.57
N PRO A 181 -12.65 18.13 -11.15
CA PRO A 181 -13.96 17.68 -10.67
C PRO A 181 -14.17 16.17 -10.81
N LYS A 182 -13.48 15.50 -11.75
CA LYS A 182 -13.59 14.05 -11.97
C LYS A 182 -13.14 13.23 -10.76
N LEU A 183 -12.36 13.81 -9.85
CA LEU A 183 -11.97 13.14 -8.60
C LEU A 183 -13.17 12.78 -7.71
N ARG A 184 -14.33 13.44 -7.89
CA ARG A 184 -15.55 13.15 -7.12
C ARG A 184 -16.40 12.03 -7.72
N GLU A 185 -16.21 11.70 -9.00
CA GLU A 185 -17.01 10.69 -9.68
C GLU A 185 -16.70 9.27 -9.16
N ARG A 186 -17.74 8.45 -9.04
CA ARG A 186 -17.61 7.04 -8.68
C ARG A 186 -17.66 6.21 -9.96
N SER A 187 -16.60 5.45 -10.23
CA SER A 187 -16.59 4.49 -11.33
C SER A 187 -17.40 3.24 -10.93
N PRO A 188 -18.44 2.84 -11.69
CA PRO A 188 -19.21 1.64 -11.39
C PRO A 188 -18.37 0.37 -11.50
N LEU A 189 -17.38 0.35 -12.41
CA LEU A 189 -16.43 -0.77 -12.53
C LEU A 189 -15.59 -0.97 -11.27
N GLN A 190 -15.10 0.13 -10.67
CA GLN A 190 -14.34 0.05 -9.41
C GLN A 190 -15.19 -0.48 -8.26
N LEU A 191 -16.47 -0.09 -8.20
CA LEU A 191 -17.41 -0.61 -7.20
C LEU A 191 -17.68 -2.11 -7.41
N GLY A 192 -17.91 -2.53 -8.66
CA GLY A 192 -18.10 -3.95 -8.99
C GLY A 192 -16.88 -4.80 -8.63
N LEU A 193 -15.68 -4.36 -9.01
CA LEU A 193 -14.43 -5.05 -8.67
C LEU A 193 -14.21 -5.11 -7.16
N ALA A 194 -14.45 -4.01 -6.43
CA ALA A 194 -14.35 -3.97 -4.98
C ALA A 194 -15.32 -4.97 -4.32
N GLY A 195 -16.55 -5.09 -4.82
CA GLY A 195 -17.53 -6.07 -4.36
C GLY A 195 -17.06 -7.52 -4.58
N VAL A 196 -16.58 -7.84 -5.79
CA VAL A 196 -16.03 -9.18 -6.09
C VAL A 196 -14.86 -9.52 -5.18
N LEU A 197 -13.92 -8.59 -5.00
CA LEU A 197 -12.76 -8.79 -4.14
C LEU A 197 -13.13 -8.97 -2.66
N ALA A 198 -14.16 -8.27 -2.19
CA ALA A 198 -14.71 -8.47 -0.85
C ALA A 198 -15.29 -9.88 -0.67
N VAL A 199 -16.08 -10.36 -1.64
CA VAL A 199 -16.65 -11.72 -1.62
C VAL A 199 -15.54 -12.78 -1.66
N VAL A 200 -14.56 -12.64 -2.56
CA VAL A 200 -13.42 -13.57 -2.66
C VAL A 200 -12.60 -13.58 -1.38
N SER A 201 -12.40 -12.43 -0.73
CA SER A 201 -11.73 -12.35 0.57
C SER A 201 -12.52 -13.07 1.66
N GLY A 202 -13.85 -12.92 1.69
CA GLY A 202 -14.72 -13.66 2.60
C GLY A 202 -14.62 -15.18 2.40
N ILE A 203 -14.64 -15.64 1.14
CA ILE A 203 -14.47 -17.07 0.80
C ILE A 203 -13.08 -17.57 1.23
N ALA A 204 -12.03 -16.76 1.05
CA ALA A 204 -10.68 -17.14 1.46
C ALA A 204 -10.55 -17.28 2.98
N VAL A 205 -11.16 -16.38 3.76
CA VAL A 205 -11.21 -16.51 5.22
C VAL A 205 -12.05 -17.71 5.64
N PHE A 206 -13.20 -17.94 5.00
CA PHE A 206 -14.03 -19.12 5.26
C PHE A 206 -13.27 -20.42 4.99
N GLY A 207 -12.58 -20.50 3.85
CA GLY A 207 -11.77 -21.66 3.50
C GLY A 207 -10.57 -21.87 4.44
N LEU A 208 -10.04 -20.80 5.03
CA LEU A 208 -9.04 -20.93 6.11
C LEU A 208 -9.68 -21.51 7.38
N GLY A 209 -10.84 -20.99 7.78
CA GLY A 209 -11.55 -21.50 8.96
C GLY A 209 -12.05 -22.93 8.79
N ASP A 210 -12.47 -23.33 7.59
CA ASP A 210 -12.87 -24.72 7.27
C ASP A 210 -11.71 -25.70 7.49
N ARG A 211 -10.50 -25.35 7.01
CA ARG A 211 -9.28 -26.15 7.25
C ARG A 211 -8.90 -26.25 8.73
N LEU A 212 -9.30 -25.27 9.52
CA LEU A 212 -8.99 -25.18 10.94
C LEU A 212 -10.15 -25.66 11.82
N GLY A 213 -11.30 -26.05 11.25
CA GLY A 213 -12.47 -26.51 12.01
C GLY A 213 -13.35 -25.42 12.63
N ALA A 214 -13.18 -24.14 12.27
CA ALA A 214 -13.98 -23.01 12.77
C ALA A 214 -14.30 -21.97 11.66
N PRO A 215 -15.00 -22.37 10.58
CA PRO A 215 -15.24 -21.49 9.42
C PRO A 215 -16.04 -20.24 9.76
N LEU A 216 -17.05 -20.34 10.61
CA LEU A 216 -17.97 -19.23 10.90
C LEU A 216 -17.32 -18.21 11.83
N GLU A 217 -16.66 -18.66 12.88
CA GLU A 217 -16.00 -17.83 13.89
C GLU A 217 -14.86 -17.04 13.27
N LEU A 218 -14.01 -17.70 12.46
CA LEU A 218 -12.90 -17.03 11.79
C LEU A 218 -13.39 -16.00 10.77
N THR A 219 -14.43 -16.34 10.01
CA THR A 219 -14.98 -15.42 9.00
C THR A 219 -15.64 -14.22 9.65
N ALA A 220 -16.59 -14.43 10.57
CA ALA A 220 -17.31 -13.35 11.24
C ALA A 220 -16.36 -12.45 12.03
N GLY A 221 -15.43 -13.04 12.77
CA GLY A 221 -14.45 -12.31 13.56
C GLY A 221 -13.51 -11.46 12.71
N THR A 222 -12.89 -12.05 11.68
CA THR A 222 -11.93 -11.34 10.82
C THR A 222 -12.63 -10.24 10.02
N VAL A 223 -13.81 -10.52 9.45
CA VAL A 223 -14.61 -9.50 8.74
C VAL A 223 -15.01 -8.38 9.69
N GLY A 224 -15.43 -8.69 10.92
CA GLY A 224 -15.74 -7.69 11.94
C GLY A 224 -14.57 -6.73 12.20
N ILE A 225 -13.35 -7.26 12.34
CA ILE A 225 -12.14 -6.44 12.55
C ILE A 225 -11.83 -5.57 11.33
N VAL A 226 -11.89 -6.13 10.12
CA VAL A 226 -11.64 -5.39 8.87
C VAL A 226 -12.69 -4.29 8.66
N VAL A 227 -13.96 -4.56 8.95
CA VAL A 227 -15.04 -3.57 8.88
C VAL A 227 -14.83 -2.45 9.90
N ALA A 228 -14.51 -2.78 11.16
CA ALA A 228 -14.25 -1.77 12.19
C ALA A 228 -13.08 -0.86 11.80
N ARG A 229 -11.99 -1.44 11.30
CA ARG A 229 -10.83 -0.70 10.76
C ARG A 229 -11.25 0.29 9.67
N GLU A 230 -12.02 -0.18 8.70
CA GLU A 230 -12.45 0.63 7.57
C GLU A 230 -13.45 1.72 7.99
N LEU A 231 -14.30 1.47 8.99
CA LEU A 231 -15.18 2.49 9.57
C LEU A 231 -14.39 3.61 10.25
N ALA A 232 -13.32 3.28 10.99
CA ALA A 232 -12.43 4.25 11.59
C ALA A 232 -11.74 5.12 10.52
N LEU A 233 -11.28 4.50 9.43
CA LEU A 233 -10.70 5.22 8.29
C LEU A 233 -11.70 6.22 7.69
N ARG A 234 -12.94 5.77 7.45
CA ARG A 234 -14.01 6.62 6.88
C ARG A 234 -14.43 7.74 7.82
N TRP A 235 -14.47 7.48 9.11
CA TRP A 235 -14.78 8.50 10.11
C TRP A 235 -13.70 9.61 10.09
N GLN A 236 -12.42 9.23 10.07
CA GLN A 236 -11.34 10.20 10.01
C GLN A 236 -11.29 10.96 8.68
N ALA A 237 -11.55 10.29 7.56
CA ALA A 237 -11.64 10.94 6.26
C ALA A 237 -12.75 12.00 6.20
N ARG A 238 -13.92 11.71 6.80
CA ARG A 238 -15.02 12.69 6.92
C ARG A 238 -14.62 13.90 7.75
N ARG A 239 -13.87 13.70 8.85
CA ARG A 239 -13.39 14.80 9.70
C ARG A 239 -12.50 15.79 8.95
N TYR A 240 -11.72 15.32 7.97
CA TYR A 240 -10.89 16.17 7.09
C TYR A 240 -11.54 16.52 5.75
N GLN A 241 -12.81 16.14 5.53
CA GLN A 241 -13.51 16.35 4.25
C GLN A 241 -12.78 15.72 3.04
N VAL A 242 -12.12 14.59 3.26
CA VAL A 242 -11.35 13.87 2.24
C VAL A 242 -12.20 12.74 1.66
N LEU A 243 -12.18 12.61 0.33
CA LEU A 243 -12.88 11.52 -0.35
C LEU A 243 -11.96 10.32 -0.53
N LEU A 244 -12.46 9.14 -0.17
CA LEU A 244 -11.79 7.86 -0.37
C LEU A 244 -12.45 7.06 -1.51
N THR A 245 -11.69 6.17 -2.12
CA THR A 245 -12.28 5.11 -2.96
C THR A 245 -13.12 4.16 -2.11
N PRO A 246 -14.04 3.40 -2.75
CA PRO A 246 -14.57 2.19 -2.13
C PRO A 246 -13.43 1.29 -1.65
N PRO A 247 -13.65 0.51 -0.58
CA PRO A 247 -12.62 -0.36 -0.05
C PRO A 247 -12.49 -1.57 -0.97
N PHE A 248 -11.28 -1.92 -1.36
CA PHE A 248 -11.02 -3.20 -2.01
C PHE A 248 -10.25 -4.08 -1.05
N LEU A 249 -10.77 -5.28 -0.80
CA LEU A 249 -10.12 -6.26 0.08
C LEU A 249 -9.20 -7.15 -0.75
N LEU A 250 -8.02 -7.46 -0.21
CA LEU A 250 -7.08 -8.32 -0.92
C LEU A 250 -7.11 -9.72 -0.31
N PRO A 251 -7.55 -10.76 -1.05
CA PRO A 251 -7.66 -12.12 -0.53
C PRO A 251 -6.27 -12.74 -0.33
N SER A 252 -6.17 -13.65 0.63
CA SER A 252 -4.95 -14.44 0.87
C SER A 252 -5.31 -15.88 1.18
N SER A 253 -4.67 -16.83 0.49
CA SER A 253 -4.89 -18.26 0.76
C SER A 253 -4.27 -18.75 2.06
N GLN A 254 -3.37 -17.96 2.67
CA GLN A 254 -2.60 -18.34 3.85
C GLN A 254 -3.15 -17.72 5.14
N ILE A 255 -3.56 -16.45 5.09
CA ILE A 255 -4.10 -15.71 6.25
C ILE A 255 -5.55 -15.26 6.06
N GLY A 256 -6.22 -15.74 4.99
CA GLY A 256 -7.60 -15.39 4.63
C GLY A 256 -7.72 -14.06 3.89
N SER A 257 -7.26 -12.97 4.50
CA SER A 257 -7.28 -11.64 3.88
C SER A 257 -6.10 -10.79 4.35
N PHE A 258 -5.56 -9.98 3.43
CA PHE A 258 -4.63 -8.89 3.77
C PHE A 258 -5.33 -7.65 4.30
N GLY A 259 -6.67 -7.66 4.42
CA GLY A 259 -7.48 -6.52 4.87
C GLY A 259 -7.99 -5.65 3.74
N ALA A 260 -8.49 -4.47 4.10
CA ALA A 260 -9.15 -3.51 3.21
C ALA A 260 -8.25 -2.32 2.91
N PHE A 261 -8.20 -1.93 1.64
CA PHE A 261 -7.42 -0.79 1.16
C PHE A 261 -8.35 0.24 0.53
N ALA A 262 -8.11 1.51 0.84
CA ALA A 262 -8.77 2.63 0.19
C ALA A 262 -7.73 3.70 -0.20
N ARG A 263 -7.87 4.21 -1.41
CA ARG A 263 -7.02 5.29 -1.95
C ARG A 263 -7.66 6.64 -1.68
N VAL A 264 -6.83 7.63 -1.37
CA VAL A 264 -7.27 9.00 -1.18
C VAL A 264 -7.49 9.66 -2.56
N LYS A 265 -8.71 10.13 -2.84
CA LYS A 265 -9.06 10.75 -4.13
C LYS A 265 -8.73 12.24 -4.18
N THR A 266 -9.03 12.97 -3.11
CA THR A 266 -8.80 14.43 -3.00
C THR A 266 -7.52 14.73 -2.24
N PRO A 267 -6.82 15.84 -2.52
CA PRO A 267 -5.65 16.25 -1.74
C PRO A 267 -5.96 16.31 -0.24
N LEU A 268 -5.02 15.82 0.58
CA LEU A 268 -5.09 15.96 2.03
C LEU A 268 -4.72 17.39 2.43
N PRO A 269 -5.31 17.94 3.51
CA PRO A 269 -5.02 19.31 3.92
C PRO A 269 -3.61 19.47 4.49
N SER A 270 -3.10 18.50 5.24
CA SER A 270 -1.77 18.57 5.86
C SER A 270 -1.20 17.20 6.24
N ARG A 271 0.09 17.18 6.62
CA ARG A 271 0.78 16.01 7.19
C ARG A 271 0.08 15.45 8.44
N LYS A 272 -0.50 16.32 9.25
CA LYS A 272 -1.33 15.95 10.41
C LYS A 272 -2.54 15.12 10.00
N ALA A 273 -3.24 15.53 8.94
CA ALA A 273 -4.37 14.76 8.43
C ALA A 273 -3.94 13.41 7.84
N LEU A 274 -2.77 13.34 7.19
CA LEU A 274 -2.20 12.08 6.71
C LEU A 274 -1.91 11.11 7.87
N PHE A 275 -1.30 11.59 8.95
CA PHE A 275 -1.04 10.81 10.15
C PHE A 275 -2.33 10.29 10.78
N ASP A 276 -3.27 11.20 11.07
CA ASP A 276 -4.50 10.87 11.78
C ASP A 276 -5.33 9.86 10.95
N LEU A 277 -5.32 9.97 9.61
CA LEU A 277 -5.97 9.03 8.69
C LEU A 277 -5.35 7.62 8.73
N ALA A 278 -4.03 7.52 8.88
CA ALA A 278 -3.30 6.26 8.91
C ALA A 278 -3.37 5.55 10.27
N ILE A 279 -3.37 6.34 11.35
CA ILE A 279 -3.24 5.80 12.70
C ILE A 279 -4.55 5.33 13.31
N ALA A 280 -5.67 6.03 13.02
CA ALA A 280 -6.98 5.68 13.58
C ALA A 280 -7.40 4.24 13.23
N PRO A 281 -7.31 3.77 11.97
CA PRO A 281 -7.61 2.39 11.62
C PRO A 281 -6.69 1.39 12.32
N ALA A 282 -5.40 1.72 12.46
CA ALA A 282 -4.41 0.87 13.11
C ALA A 282 -4.73 0.65 14.58
N ILE A 283 -4.97 1.72 15.35
CA ILE A 283 -5.36 1.63 16.76
C ILE A 283 -6.67 0.84 16.89
N THR A 284 -7.68 1.15 16.09
CA THR A 284 -8.99 0.47 16.15
C THR A 284 -8.83 -1.04 15.96
N SER A 285 -8.10 -1.49 14.93
CA SER A 285 -7.91 -2.92 14.73
C SER A 285 -7.01 -3.56 15.78
N ILE A 286 -5.95 -2.89 16.26
CA ILE A 286 -5.10 -3.45 17.33
C ILE A 286 -5.91 -3.67 18.60
N VAL A 287 -6.64 -2.65 19.06
CA VAL A 287 -7.43 -2.71 20.29
C VAL A 287 -8.49 -3.80 20.17
N LEU A 288 -9.25 -3.82 19.07
CA LEU A 288 -10.29 -4.83 18.87
C LEU A 288 -9.70 -6.25 18.80
N SER A 289 -8.57 -6.42 18.12
CA SER A 289 -7.89 -7.71 18.00
C SER A 289 -7.35 -8.19 19.35
N LEU A 290 -6.82 -7.29 20.19
CA LEU A 290 -6.38 -7.61 21.56
C LEU A 290 -7.55 -8.01 22.46
N LEU A 291 -8.70 -7.33 22.34
CA LEU A 291 -9.90 -7.69 23.11
C LEU A 291 -10.39 -9.09 22.72
N VAL A 292 -10.51 -9.37 21.41
CA VAL A 292 -10.92 -10.69 20.89
C VAL A 292 -9.91 -11.76 21.31
N LEU A 293 -8.61 -11.48 21.17
CA LEU A 293 -7.54 -12.39 21.60
C LEU A 293 -7.64 -12.67 23.11
N GLY A 294 -7.76 -11.65 23.95
CA GLY A 294 -7.86 -11.79 25.40
C GLY A 294 -9.10 -12.60 25.82
N VAL A 295 -10.24 -12.38 25.17
CA VAL A 295 -11.44 -13.21 25.36
C VAL A 295 -11.16 -14.66 24.96
N GLY A 296 -10.55 -14.89 23.80
CA GLY A 296 -10.17 -16.23 23.35
C GLY A 296 -9.21 -16.95 24.30
N LEU A 297 -8.20 -16.24 24.82
CA LEU A 297 -7.23 -16.79 25.78
C LEU A 297 -7.94 -17.21 27.08
N ARG A 298 -8.88 -16.39 27.57
CA ARG A 298 -9.68 -16.70 28.76
C ARG A 298 -10.62 -17.88 28.55
N LEU A 299 -11.35 -17.94 27.43
CA LEU A 299 -12.26 -19.06 27.14
C LEU A 299 -11.51 -20.38 26.99
N THR A 300 -10.32 -20.32 26.38
CA THR A 300 -9.41 -21.47 26.31
C THR A 300 -9.00 -21.94 27.71
N ALA A 301 -8.64 -21.02 28.62
CA ALA A 301 -8.28 -21.36 30.00
C ALA A 301 -9.46 -21.96 30.80
N LEU A 302 -10.70 -21.67 30.40
CA LEU A 302 -11.91 -22.28 30.95
C LEU A 302 -12.23 -23.66 30.34
N GLY A 303 -11.36 -24.20 29.48
CA GLY A 303 -11.56 -25.49 28.84
C GLY A 303 -12.58 -25.48 27.68
N GLN A 304 -12.94 -24.30 27.17
CA GLN A 304 -13.87 -24.15 26.04
C GLN A 304 -13.15 -24.15 24.68
N GLY A 305 -11.90 -24.60 24.63
CA GLY A 305 -11.16 -24.72 23.38
C GLY A 305 -11.74 -25.80 22.48
N THR A 306 -11.83 -25.52 21.18
CA THR A 306 -12.35 -26.47 20.18
C THR A 306 -11.32 -26.82 19.11
N LEU A 307 -10.24 -26.04 18.99
CA LEU A 307 -9.23 -26.22 17.96
C LEU A 307 -7.96 -26.80 18.56
N GLU A 308 -7.57 -28.00 18.17
CA GLU A 308 -6.31 -28.60 18.63
C GLU A 308 -5.13 -28.02 17.83
N LEU A 309 -4.29 -27.25 18.51
CA LEU A 309 -3.17 -26.54 17.90
C LEU A 309 -1.86 -26.83 18.64
N PRO A 310 -0.74 -27.02 17.91
CA PRO A 310 0.58 -27.06 18.52
C PRO A 310 0.93 -25.70 19.16
N PRO A 311 1.42 -25.66 20.42
CA PRO A 311 1.78 -24.41 21.09
C PRO A 311 2.87 -23.60 20.38
N GLN A 312 3.67 -24.23 19.51
CA GLN A 312 4.72 -23.57 18.73
C GLN A 312 4.15 -22.48 17.80
N ILE A 313 2.87 -22.53 17.46
CA ILE A 313 2.20 -21.49 16.68
C ILE A 313 2.30 -20.12 17.38
N PHE A 314 2.28 -20.07 18.72
CA PHE A 314 2.39 -18.84 19.49
C PHE A 314 3.79 -18.23 19.49
N GLN A 315 4.81 -18.99 19.07
CA GLN A 315 6.17 -18.47 18.89
C GLN A 315 6.28 -17.58 17.64
N ASN A 316 5.33 -17.63 16.71
CA ASN A 316 5.36 -16.83 15.48
C ASN A 316 5.11 -15.31 15.70
N SER A 317 4.85 -14.89 16.93
CA SER A 317 4.63 -13.49 17.28
C SER A 317 5.04 -13.24 18.72
N VAL A 318 5.91 -12.25 18.96
CA VAL A 318 6.31 -11.87 20.34
C VAL A 318 5.08 -11.48 21.16
N VAL A 319 4.17 -10.67 20.60
CA VAL A 319 2.97 -10.20 21.31
C VAL A 319 2.09 -11.37 21.73
N VAL A 320 1.75 -12.25 20.79
CA VAL A 320 0.84 -13.37 21.07
C VAL A 320 1.50 -14.38 22.01
N GLY A 321 2.78 -14.68 21.80
CA GLY A 321 3.54 -15.58 22.68
C GLY A 321 3.58 -15.09 24.13
N LEU A 322 3.88 -13.80 24.35
CA LEU A 322 3.91 -13.22 25.70
C LEU A 322 2.52 -13.20 26.36
N LEU A 323 1.47 -12.88 25.61
CA LEU A 323 0.09 -12.89 26.14
C LEU A 323 -0.37 -14.32 26.48
N ALA A 324 -0.12 -15.28 25.58
CA ALA A 324 -0.43 -16.69 25.82
C ALA A 324 0.33 -17.21 27.06
N ARG A 325 1.61 -16.86 27.20
CA ARG A 325 2.44 -17.24 28.35
C ARG A 325 1.94 -16.65 29.66
N GLY A 326 1.45 -15.42 29.63
CA GLY A 326 0.88 -14.74 30.79
C GLY A 326 -0.41 -15.41 31.27
N VAL A 327 -1.23 -15.94 30.37
CA VAL A 327 -2.53 -16.55 30.71
C VAL A 327 -2.42 -18.05 31.01
N TRP A 328 -1.70 -18.82 30.19
CA TRP A 328 -1.69 -20.28 30.28
C TRP A 328 -0.46 -20.86 30.97
N GLY A 329 0.63 -20.09 31.07
CA GLY A 329 1.83 -20.50 31.80
C GLY A 329 2.38 -21.85 31.35
N LYS A 330 2.46 -22.81 32.28
CA LYS A 330 2.99 -24.17 32.02
C LYS A 330 2.09 -25.02 31.12
N ALA A 331 0.83 -24.63 30.90
CA ALA A 331 -0.08 -25.32 29.99
C ALA A 331 0.32 -25.19 28.51
N LEU A 332 1.38 -24.43 28.20
CA LEU A 332 2.00 -24.36 26.87
C LEU A 332 2.99 -25.50 26.59
N GLN A 333 3.31 -26.36 27.57
CA GLN A 333 4.28 -27.47 27.44
C GLN A 333 3.62 -28.81 27.04
N VAL A 334 2.43 -28.76 26.46
CA VAL A 334 1.67 -29.93 26.00
C VAL A 334 1.80 -30.08 24.48
N ASP A 335 1.66 -31.29 23.96
CA ASP A 335 1.81 -31.55 22.52
C ASP A 335 0.74 -30.82 21.68
N LEU A 336 -0.51 -30.87 22.13
CA LEU A 336 -1.63 -30.18 21.51
C LEU A 336 -2.43 -29.44 22.58
N LEU A 337 -2.69 -28.16 22.33
CA LEU A 337 -3.54 -27.32 23.15
C LEU A 337 -4.88 -27.12 22.43
N ALA A 338 -5.99 -27.44 23.10
CA ALA A 338 -7.31 -27.11 22.62
C ALA A 338 -7.56 -25.60 22.83
N VAL A 339 -7.57 -24.82 21.74
CA VAL A 339 -7.64 -23.36 21.74
C VAL A 339 -9.01 -22.91 21.22
N HIS A 340 -9.55 -21.84 21.82
CA HIS A 340 -10.79 -21.24 21.34
C HIS A 340 -10.53 -20.46 20.02
N PRO A 341 -11.40 -20.56 18.99
CA PRO A 341 -11.19 -19.93 17.67
C PRO A 341 -10.92 -18.43 17.71
N TRP A 342 -11.40 -17.74 18.74
CA TRP A 342 -11.20 -16.30 18.93
C TRP A 342 -9.74 -15.91 19.17
N VAL A 343 -8.91 -16.84 19.67
CA VAL A 343 -7.46 -16.63 19.74
C VAL A 343 -6.89 -16.43 18.34
N LEU A 344 -7.29 -17.26 17.38
CA LEU A 344 -6.87 -17.12 15.99
C LEU A 344 -7.43 -15.87 15.34
N VAL A 345 -8.69 -15.51 15.59
CA VAL A 345 -9.28 -14.26 15.10
C VAL A 345 -8.50 -13.05 15.58
N GLY A 346 -8.21 -12.98 16.89
CA GLY A 346 -7.45 -11.89 17.48
C GLY A 346 -6.02 -11.84 16.94
N TRP A 347 -5.36 -12.99 16.78
CA TRP A 347 -4.04 -13.05 16.18
C TRP A 347 -4.04 -12.60 14.71
N LEU A 348 -4.97 -13.10 13.88
CA LEU A 348 -5.12 -12.68 12.48
C LEU A 348 -5.37 -11.17 12.37
N GLY A 349 -6.21 -10.61 13.22
CA GLY A 349 -6.45 -9.16 13.27
C GLY A 349 -5.20 -8.35 13.62
N LEU A 350 -4.39 -8.83 14.57
CA LEU A 350 -3.09 -8.23 14.89
C LEU A 350 -2.12 -8.29 13.70
N VAL A 351 -2.03 -9.45 13.03
CA VAL A 351 -1.19 -9.64 11.84
C VAL A 351 -1.63 -8.71 10.71
N ILE A 352 -2.93 -8.65 10.40
CA ILE A 352 -3.47 -7.75 9.38
C ILE A 352 -3.09 -6.30 9.71
N SER A 353 -3.26 -5.87 10.96
CA SER A 353 -2.88 -4.51 11.36
C SER A 353 -1.38 -4.26 11.26
N ALA A 354 -0.55 -5.23 11.64
CA ALA A 354 0.90 -5.11 11.57
C ALA A 354 1.41 -5.05 10.12
N LEU A 355 0.83 -5.84 9.21
CA LEU A 355 1.14 -5.76 7.78
C LEU A 355 0.84 -4.36 7.22
N HIS A 356 -0.28 -3.74 7.61
CA HIS A 356 -0.60 -2.36 7.21
C HIS A 356 0.30 -1.31 7.86
N LEU A 357 0.87 -1.59 9.02
CA LEU A 357 1.81 -0.71 9.72
C LEU A 357 3.25 -0.84 9.21
N MET A 358 3.53 -1.70 8.23
CA MET A 358 4.85 -1.73 7.58
C MET A 358 5.15 -0.37 6.90
N PRO A 359 6.38 0.16 7.02
CA PRO A 359 6.73 1.50 6.55
C PRO A 359 6.99 1.54 5.03
N ALA A 360 5.98 1.18 4.23
CA ALA A 360 6.07 1.08 2.78
C ALA A 360 4.88 1.71 2.03
N GLY A 361 5.20 2.64 1.11
CA GLY A 361 4.28 3.16 0.12
C GLY A 361 3.01 3.78 0.72
N GLN A 362 1.84 3.35 0.22
CA GLN A 362 0.51 3.79 0.66
C GLN A 362 -0.04 3.01 1.86
N LEU A 363 0.75 2.11 2.45
CA LEU A 363 0.38 1.46 3.71
C LEU A 363 0.31 2.50 4.83
N ASP A 364 -0.42 2.18 5.89
CA ASP A 364 -0.58 3.10 7.02
C ASP A 364 0.75 3.40 7.71
N GLY A 365 1.66 2.42 7.81
CA GLY A 365 3.03 2.66 8.24
C GLY A 365 3.82 3.59 7.33
N GLY A 366 3.65 3.45 6.00
CA GLY A 366 4.27 4.35 5.01
C GLY A 366 3.75 5.78 5.14
N ARG A 367 2.44 5.93 5.37
CA ARG A 367 1.79 7.23 5.64
C ARG A 367 2.23 7.84 6.97
N ILE A 368 2.41 7.05 8.02
CA ILE A 368 2.96 7.50 9.32
C ILE A 368 4.38 8.01 9.13
N VAL A 369 5.27 7.24 8.49
CA VAL A 369 6.65 7.67 8.23
C VAL A 369 6.69 8.92 7.36
N HIS A 370 5.83 9.01 6.35
CA HIS A 370 5.71 10.20 5.52
C HIS A 370 5.24 11.41 6.34
N ALA A 371 4.25 11.25 7.22
CA ALA A 371 3.77 12.33 8.05
C ALA A 371 4.82 12.81 9.06
N ILE A 372 5.67 11.94 9.60
CA ILE A 372 6.71 12.30 10.59
C ILE A 372 7.99 12.81 9.93
N TYR A 373 8.51 12.11 8.91
CA TYR A 373 9.85 12.34 8.36
C TYR A 373 9.87 12.86 6.92
N GLY A 374 8.70 13.11 6.33
CA GLY A 374 8.57 13.67 4.99
C GLY A 374 8.75 12.65 3.84
N ARG A 375 8.63 13.17 2.60
CA ARG A 375 8.54 12.35 1.37
C ARG A 375 9.79 11.52 1.10
N ARG A 376 10.97 12.11 1.34
CA ARG A 376 12.26 11.46 1.02
C ARG A 376 12.44 10.21 1.86
N THR A 377 12.28 10.34 3.18
CA THR A 377 12.42 9.24 4.14
C THR A 377 11.40 8.14 3.89
N ALA A 378 10.13 8.47 3.64
CA ALA A 378 9.10 7.47 3.30
C ALA A 378 9.45 6.61 2.08
N GLY A 379 10.16 7.17 1.09
CA GLY A 379 10.63 6.37 -0.04
C GLY A 379 11.76 5.43 0.32
N TRP A 380 12.71 5.90 1.13
CA TRP A 380 13.81 5.06 1.62
C TRP A 380 13.29 3.92 2.49
N THR A 381 12.35 4.18 3.41
CA THR A 381 11.76 3.12 4.23
C THR A 381 10.96 2.12 3.40
N THR A 382 10.31 2.58 2.32
CA THR A 382 9.64 1.67 1.36
C THR A 382 10.63 0.73 0.72
N LEU A 383 11.77 1.25 0.24
CA LEU A 383 12.84 0.42 -0.33
C LEU A 383 13.40 -0.57 0.71
N LEU A 384 13.70 -0.09 1.92
CA LEU A 384 14.20 -0.94 3.01
C LEU A 384 13.21 -2.04 3.38
N THR A 385 11.91 -1.74 3.45
CA THR A 385 10.86 -2.72 3.71
C THR A 385 10.80 -3.77 2.61
N LEU A 386 10.88 -3.37 1.33
CA LEU A 386 10.89 -4.31 0.20
C LEU A 386 12.14 -5.20 0.19
N LEU A 387 13.31 -4.65 0.56
CA LEU A 387 14.54 -5.44 0.71
C LEU A 387 14.42 -6.43 1.87
N ALA A 388 13.91 -5.99 3.02
CA ALA A 388 13.65 -6.86 4.17
C ALA A 388 12.66 -7.98 3.84
N LEU A 389 11.58 -7.67 3.11
CA LEU A 389 10.64 -8.67 2.61
C LEU A 389 11.30 -9.61 1.61
N GLY A 390 12.20 -9.12 0.75
CA GLY A 390 13.01 -9.94 -0.16
C GLY A 390 13.86 -10.98 0.57
N VAL A 391 14.48 -10.61 1.69
CA VAL A 391 15.18 -11.55 2.57
C VAL A 391 14.18 -12.50 3.24
N ALA A 392 13.04 -11.97 3.73
CA ALA A 392 12.01 -12.75 4.40
C ALA A 392 11.37 -13.84 3.52
N VAL A 393 11.43 -13.73 2.19
CA VAL A 393 11.00 -14.79 1.25
C VAL A 393 11.69 -16.12 1.54
N THR A 394 12.94 -16.09 2.02
CA THR A 394 13.69 -17.33 2.35
C THR A 394 13.10 -18.07 3.56
N PHE A 395 12.33 -17.39 4.40
CA PHE A 395 11.71 -17.94 5.61
C PHE A 395 10.20 -18.18 5.44
N THR A 396 9.50 -17.34 4.67
CA THR A 396 8.05 -17.43 4.51
C THR A 396 7.58 -17.01 3.11
N PRO A 397 6.76 -17.84 2.43
CA PRO A 397 6.15 -17.46 1.16
C PRO A 397 5.24 -16.22 1.26
N ILE A 398 4.67 -15.92 2.44
CA ILE A 398 3.80 -14.74 2.66
C ILE A 398 4.55 -13.46 2.28
N ALA A 399 5.85 -13.39 2.59
CA ALA A 399 6.67 -12.22 2.30
C ALA A 399 6.77 -11.95 0.78
N LEU A 400 6.79 -12.98 -0.05
CA LEU A 400 6.82 -12.83 -1.51
C LEU A 400 5.50 -12.24 -2.03
N TYR A 401 4.36 -12.80 -1.60
CA TYR A 401 3.04 -12.30 -1.99
C TYR A 401 2.84 -10.86 -1.52
N TRP A 402 3.17 -10.56 -0.27
CA TRP A 402 3.02 -9.23 0.31
C TRP A 402 3.98 -8.21 -0.31
N GLY A 403 5.25 -8.57 -0.49
CA GLY A 403 6.24 -7.71 -1.16
C GLY A 403 5.87 -7.41 -2.62
N GLY A 404 5.39 -8.41 -3.37
CA GLY A 404 4.90 -8.23 -4.73
C GLY A 404 3.68 -7.31 -4.80
N LEU A 405 2.73 -7.47 -3.87
CA LEU A 405 1.55 -6.62 -3.74
C LEU A 405 1.93 -5.17 -3.46
N ILE A 406 2.85 -4.93 -2.52
CA ILE A 406 3.37 -3.59 -2.25
C ILE A 406 4.01 -3.03 -3.53
N LEU A 407 4.92 -3.77 -4.15
CA LEU A 407 5.68 -3.30 -5.31
C LEU A 407 4.80 -2.89 -6.49
N ILE A 408 3.70 -3.61 -6.73
CA ILE A 408 2.81 -3.39 -7.88
C ILE A 408 1.68 -2.39 -7.56
N LEU A 409 1.04 -2.51 -6.39
CA LEU A 409 -0.22 -1.80 -6.11
C LEU A 409 -0.08 -0.63 -5.14
N LEU A 410 0.91 -0.67 -4.25
CA LEU A 410 0.99 0.22 -3.09
C LEU A 410 2.32 0.98 -2.98
N ARG A 411 3.29 0.76 -3.87
CA ARG A 411 4.66 1.31 -3.78
C ARG A 411 4.70 2.83 -3.78
N ASP A 412 3.77 3.45 -4.50
CA ASP A 412 3.79 4.89 -4.68
C ASP A 412 3.50 5.62 -3.36
N ARG A 413 4.04 6.82 -3.22
CA ARG A 413 3.73 7.66 -2.07
C ARG A 413 2.35 8.27 -2.24
N GLU A 414 1.78 8.74 -1.14
CA GLU A 414 0.55 9.54 -1.22
C GLU A 414 0.78 10.81 -2.06
N ARG A 415 -0.29 11.27 -2.72
CA ARG A 415 -0.26 12.49 -3.53
C ARG A 415 0.19 13.70 -2.69
N PRO A 416 0.72 14.76 -3.32
CA PRO A 416 1.04 15.98 -2.61
C PRO A 416 -0.17 16.50 -1.80
N MET A 417 0.10 16.90 -0.57
CA MET A 417 -0.87 17.51 0.33
C MET A 417 -0.91 19.01 0.08
N LEU A 418 -2.01 19.67 0.46
CA LEU A 418 -2.15 21.11 0.31
C LEU A 418 -1.08 21.87 1.09
N GLU A 419 -0.68 21.35 2.25
CA GLU A 419 0.40 21.89 3.08
C GLU A 419 1.30 20.74 3.57
N GLU A 420 2.59 20.76 3.22
CA GLU A 420 3.56 19.71 3.59
C GLU A 420 4.74 20.20 4.43
N LEU A 421 4.90 21.50 4.61
CA LEU A 421 6.07 22.08 5.28
C LEU A 421 5.92 22.05 6.81
N SER A 422 4.69 22.10 7.34
CA SER A 422 4.50 22.05 8.79
C SER A 422 4.90 20.69 9.37
N GLU A 423 5.61 20.74 10.49
CA GLU A 423 5.97 19.56 11.27
C GLU A 423 4.77 18.99 12.02
N LEU A 424 4.93 17.74 12.50
CA LEU A 424 3.91 17.03 13.24
C LEU A 424 4.08 17.28 14.74
N ASP A 425 2.98 17.46 15.47
CA ASP A 425 2.99 17.60 16.94
C ASP A 425 3.66 16.36 17.61
N GLY A 426 4.48 16.58 18.65
CA GLY A 426 5.31 15.53 19.28
C GLY A 426 4.53 14.32 19.81
N ASP A 427 3.31 14.51 20.33
CA ASP A 427 2.46 13.39 20.81
C ASP A 427 2.11 12.41 19.68
N ARG A 428 1.87 12.92 18.46
CA ARG A 428 1.58 12.09 17.29
C ARG A 428 2.82 11.37 16.83
N GLU A 429 3.97 12.02 16.86
CA GLU A 429 5.24 11.38 16.53
C GLU A 429 5.51 10.20 17.46
N ALA A 430 5.39 10.38 18.77
CA ALA A 430 5.55 9.32 19.76
C ALA A 430 4.58 8.15 19.51
N LEU A 431 3.31 8.47 19.23
CA LEU A 431 2.30 7.47 18.94
C LEU A 431 2.57 6.72 17.62
N GLY A 432 3.08 7.41 16.60
CA GLY A 432 3.50 6.80 15.34
C GLY A 432 4.67 5.83 15.52
N ILE A 433 5.68 6.23 16.30
CA ILE A 433 6.82 5.37 16.65
C ILE A 433 6.33 4.14 17.43
N ALA A 434 5.43 4.32 18.40
CA ALA A 434 4.84 3.20 19.15
C ALA A 434 4.08 2.22 18.23
N ALA A 435 3.35 2.72 17.22
CA ALA A 435 2.66 1.87 16.25
C ALA A 435 3.63 1.09 15.35
N LEU A 436 4.72 1.71 14.89
CA LEU A 436 5.77 1.01 14.13
C LEU A 436 6.48 -0.04 14.99
N PHE A 437 6.70 0.24 16.28
CA PHE A 437 7.25 -0.73 17.21
C PHE A 437 6.28 -1.90 17.46
N TRP A 438 4.99 -1.62 17.62
CA TRP A 438 3.95 -2.64 17.75
C TRP A 438 3.92 -3.59 16.54
N MET A 439 4.07 -3.04 15.34
CA MET A 439 4.19 -3.83 14.11
C MET A 439 5.38 -4.79 14.18
N LEU A 440 6.55 -4.31 14.59
CA LEU A 440 7.74 -5.14 14.74
C LEU A 440 7.50 -6.28 15.74
N LEU A 441 6.98 -5.97 16.93
CA LEU A 441 6.68 -6.98 17.95
C LEU A 441 5.66 -8.03 17.48
N THR A 442 4.71 -7.64 16.64
CA THR A 442 3.69 -8.55 16.15
C THR A 442 4.23 -9.50 15.09
N LEU A 443 5.10 -9.02 14.18
CA LEU A 443 5.59 -9.78 13.03
C LEU A 443 6.88 -10.56 13.30
N VAL A 444 7.66 -10.18 14.29
CA VAL A 444 8.89 -10.90 14.65
C VAL A 444 8.54 -12.19 15.40
N PRO A 445 9.01 -13.35 14.92
CA PRO A 445 8.88 -14.59 15.66
C PRO A 445 9.88 -14.63 16.83
N LEU A 446 9.51 -15.31 17.91
CA LEU A 446 10.41 -15.65 19.00
C LEU A 446 11.40 -16.72 18.52
N SER A 447 12.70 -16.47 18.72
CA SER A 447 13.71 -17.51 18.49
C SER A 447 13.49 -18.69 19.45
N PRO A 448 13.78 -19.94 19.05
CA PRO A 448 13.59 -21.11 19.90
C PRO A 448 14.23 -20.98 21.29
N LEU A 449 15.44 -20.43 21.37
CA LEU A 449 16.15 -20.21 22.64
C LEU A 449 15.39 -19.28 23.60
N VAL A 450 14.80 -18.21 23.05
CA VAL A 450 14.02 -17.25 23.84
C VAL A 450 12.67 -17.85 24.21
N ALA A 451 12.03 -18.57 23.28
CA ALA A 451 10.78 -19.27 23.52
C ALA A 451 10.92 -20.31 24.65
N GLU A 452 11.99 -21.11 24.65
CA GLU A 452 12.31 -22.09 25.69
C GLU A 452 12.53 -21.42 27.05
N ARG A 453 13.33 -20.35 27.10
CA ARG A 453 13.55 -19.56 28.35
C ARG A 453 12.26 -18.95 28.89
N LEU A 454 11.35 -18.56 27.99
CA LEU A 454 10.05 -18.04 28.35
C LEU A 454 9.04 -19.16 28.64
N GLY A 455 9.35 -20.43 28.38
CA GLY A 455 8.44 -21.57 28.53
C GLY A 455 7.24 -21.51 27.57
N ILE A 456 7.46 -21.08 26.34
CA ILE A 456 6.48 -21.04 25.26
C ILE A 456 6.84 -22.16 24.28
N GLY A 457 6.15 -23.29 24.38
CA GLY A 457 6.32 -24.44 23.49
C GLY A 457 7.42 -25.42 23.90
#